data_AF-A0A3N5USD9-F1
#
_entry.id   AF-A0A3N5USD9-F1
#
_cell.length_a   1.000
_cell.length_b   1.000
_cell.length_c   1.000
_cell.angle_alpha   90.00
_cell.angle_beta   90.00
_cell.angle_gamma   90.00
#
_symmetry.space_group_name_H-M   'P 1'
#
loop_
_entity.id
_entity.type
_entity.pdbx_description
1 polymer ?
#
loop_
_entity_poly.entity_id
_entity_poly.type
_entity_poly.pdbx_seq_one_letter_code
_entity_poly.pdbx_strand_id
1 'polypeptide(L)'
;VLLQKLNINPYIRVGLLTDKELADIESVLKDPNKIGIPYFYFNRRKDMDTGSNIHLLTSDLDFIVSNDIDREKSIMSWRGYRHMFGLRVRGQCTRTTGRRASAVGVRKIAQAAPKTKKSGE
;
A
#
# COMPACT_ATOMS: atom_id res chain seq x y z
N VAL A 1 17.22 3.91 -5.21
CA VAL A 1 17.20 3.26 -6.54
C VAL A 1 16.67 4.20 -7.61
N LEU A 2 15.38 4.58 -7.59
CA LEU A 2 14.80 5.46 -8.61
C LEU A 2 15.53 6.81 -8.73
N LEU A 3 15.69 7.53 -7.60
CA LEU A 3 16.40 8.81 -7.57
C LEU A 3 17.87 8.70 -8.03
N GLN A 4 18.56 7.61 -7.66
CA GLN A 4 19.94 7.35 -8.10
C GLN A 4 20.04 7.15 -9.61
N LYS A 5 19.02 6.54 -10.23
CA LYS A 5 18.97 6.35 -11.68
C LYS A 5 18.63 7.64 -12.44
N LEU A 6 17.80 8.50 -11.84
CA LEU A 6 17.51 9.84 -12.34
C LEU A 6 18.59 10.88 -12.00
N ASN A 7 19.63 10.47 -11.27
CA ASN A 7 20.71 11.34 -10.80
C ASN A 7 20.21 12.54 -9.97
N ILE A 8 19.08 12.38 -9.28
CA ILE A 8 18.51 13.37 -8.37
C ILE A 8 19.09 13.13 -6.98
N ASN A 9 19.52 14.20 -6.31
CA ASN A 9 20.09 14.09 -4.97
C ASN A 9 18.99 13.74 -3.94
N PRO A 10 19.09 12.60 -3.23
CA PRO A 10 18.08 12.14 -2.29
C PRO A 10 17.98 12.98 -1.01
N TYR A 11 18.97 13.85 -0.74
CA TYR A 11 19.00 14.71 0.44
C TYR A 11 18.34 16.08 0.21
N ILE A 12 17.91 16.37 -1.02
CA ILE A 12 17.15 17.60 -1.33
C ILE A 12 15.77 17.53 -0.66
N ARG A 13 15.29 18.67 -0.18
CA ARG A 13 13.93 18.79 0.38
C ARG A 13 12.90 18.72 -0.75
N VAL A 14 11.81 18.00 -0.52
CA VAL A 14 10.76 17.78 -1.54
C VAL A 14 10.22 19.09 -2.14
N GLY A 15 10.11 20.16 -1.35
CA GLY A 15 9.64 21.46 -1.84
C GLY A 15 10.61 22.23 -2.74
N LEU A 16 11.84 21.75 -2.94
CA LEU A 16 12.86 22.36 -3.81
C LEU A 16 13.04 21.61 -5.14
N LEU A 17 12.25 20.56 -5.38
CA LEU A 17 12.26 19.83 -6.64
C LEU A 17 11.73 20.73 -7.76
N THR A 18 12.39 20.68 -8.91
CA THR A 18 11.92 21.37 -10.12
C THR A 18 10.77 20.59 -10.76
N ASP A 19 9.87 21.29 -11.45
CA ASP A 19 8.74 20.64 -12.16
C ASP A 19 9.22 19.61 -13.20
N LYS A 20 10.41 19.82 -13.77
CA LYS A 20 11.05 18.87 -14.69
C LYS A 20 11.42 17.56 -14.00
N GLU A 21 12.10 17.65 -12.86
CA GLU A 21 12.44 16.46 -12.06
C GLU A 21 11.20 15.73 -11.57
N LEU A 22 10.13 16.46 -11.24
CA LEU A 22 8.85 15.87 -10.87
C LEU A 22 8.22 15.11 -12.03
N ALA A 23 8.14 15.72 -13.22
CA ALA A 23 7.62 15.07 -14.42
C ALA A 23 8.44 13.82 -14.81
N ASP A 24 9.77 13.90 -14.67
CA ASP A 24 10.65 12.76 -14.88
C ASP A 24 10.29 11.63 -13.91
N ILE A 25 10.23 11.90 -12.59
CA ILE A 25 9.86 10.92 -11.56
C ILE A 25 8.51 10.26 -11.88
N GLU A 26 7.50 11.04 -12.26
CA GLU A 26 6.19 10.51 -12.63
C GLU A 26 6.26 9.58 -13.84
N SER A 27 7.05 9.93 -14.86
CA SER A 27 7.24 9.10 -16.05
C SER A 27 7.90 7.75 -15.72
N VAL A 28 8.86 7.76 -14.78
CA VAL A 28 9.53 6.54 -14.30
C VAL A 28 8.61 5.68 -13.46
N LEU A 29 7.79 6.30 -12.62
CA LEU A 29 6.85 5.57 -11.77
C LEU A 29 5.80 4.84 -12.60
N LYS A 30 5.35 5.44 -13.71
CA LYS A 30 4.46 4.78 -14.67
C LYS A 30 5.14 3.59 -15.35
N ASP A 31 6.35 3.79 -15.87
CA ASP A 31 7.10 2.74 -16.59
C ASP A 31 8.55 2.58 -16.10
N PRO A 32 8.78 1.87 -14.99
CA PRO A 32 10.12 1.70 -14.44
C PRO A 32 11.05 0.87 -15.33
N ASN A 33 10.50 0.13 -16.29
CA ASN A 33 11.25 -0.62 -17.31
C ASN A 33 12.11 0.30 -18.18
N LYS A 34 11.65 1.55 -18.45
CA LYS A 34 12.35 2.48 -19.36
C LYS A 34 13.74 2.86 -18.88
N ILE A 35 13.98 2.79 -17.58
CA ILE A 35 15.24 3.17 -16.92
C ILE A 35 16.11 1.96 -16.57
N GLY A 36 15.67 0.75 -16.96
CA GLY A 36 16.40 -0.47 -16.70
C GLY A 36 16.41 -0.85 -15.22
N ILE A 37 15.32 -0.57 -14.50
CA ILE A 37 15.13 -1.12 -13.15
C ILE A 37 14.89 -2.63 -13.27
N PRO A 38 15.61 -3.47 -12.52
CA PRO A 38 15.41 -4.91 -12.57
C PRO A 38 13.97 -5.33 -12.19
N TYR A 39 13.46 -6.36 -12.86
CA TYR A 39 12.09 -6.84 -12.69
C TYR A 39 11.73 -7.25 -11.26
N PHE A 40 12.70 -7.60 -10.41
CA PHE A 40 12.44 -7.99 -9.02
C PHE A 40 12.05 -6.83 -8.11
N TYR A 41 12.23 -5.58 -8.55
CA TYR A 41 11.73 -4.39 -7.84
C TYR A 41 10.23 -4.13 -8.07
N PHE A 42 9.59 -4.84 -9.00
CA PHE A 42 8.24 -4.52 -9.42
C PHE A 42 7.23 -5.20 -8.50
N ASN A 43 6.16 -4.48 -8.17
CA ASN A 43 5.13 -4.94 -7.25
C ASN A 43 4.34 -6.13 -7.83
N ARG A 44 4.13 -6.14 -9.16
CA ARG A 44 3.41 -7.20 -9.86
C ARG A 44 4.25 -7.75 -11.01
N ARG A 45 4.78 -8.95 -10.80
CA ARG A 45 5.62 -9.65 -11.79
C ARG A 45 4.82 -10.76 -12.43
N LYS A 46 5.01 -10.97 -13.74
CA LYS A 46 4.30 -11.97 -14.54
C LYS A 46 2.79 -11.90 -14.29
N ASP A 47 2.21 -10.76 -14.63
CA ASP A 47 0.77 -10.57 -14.56
C ASP A 47 0.03 -11.68 -15.32
N MET A 48 -1.13 -12.12 -14.81
CA MET A 48 -1.83 -13.29 -15.36
C MET A 48 -2.42 -13.03 -16.75
N ASP A 49 -2.88 -11.80 -17.00
CA ASP A 49 -3.55 -11.46 -18.25
C ASP A 49 -2.53 -11.06 -19.33
N THR A 50 -1.58 -10.19 -18.98
CA THR A 50 -0.62 -9.64 -19.95
C THR A 50 0.72 -10.39 -20.00
N GLY A 51 1.05 -11.19 -18.98
CA GLY A 51 2.35 -11.84 -18.85
C GLY A 51 3.52 -10.89 -18.54
N SER A 52 3.27 -9.58 -18.52
CA SER A 52 4.29 -8.55 -18.38
C SER A 52 4.61 -8.25 -16.90
N ASN A 53 5.75 -7.60 -16.64
CA ASN A 53 6.09 -7.10 -15.32
C ASN A 53 5.67 -5.64 -15.23
N ILE A 54 4.76 -5.34 -14.30
CA ILE A 54 4.17 -4.02 -14.14
C ILE A 54 4.34 -3.49 -12.72
N HIS A 55 4.40 -2.17 -12.61
CA HIS A 55 4.38 -1.46 -11.35
C HIS A 55 3.06 -0.71 -11.24
N LEU A 56 2.23 -1.12 -10.28
CA LEU A 56 0.90 -0.54 -10.06
C LEU A 56 0.99 0.62 -9.07
N LEU A 57 0.24 1.68 -9.34
CA LEU A 57 0.12 2.87 -8.51
C LEU A 57 -1.23 2.88 -7.78
N THR A 58 -1.28 3.55 -6.62
CA THR A 58 -2.46 3.78 -5.75
C THR A 58 -3.77 3.12 -6.20
N SER A 59 -4.58 3.80 -7.01
CA SER A 59 -5.92 3.34 -7.39
C SER A 59 -5.91 2.05 -8.22
N ASP A 60 -4.92 1.90 -9.10
CA ASP A 60 -4.77 0.70 -9.94
C ASP A 60 -4.40 -0.50 -9.07
N LEU A 61 -3.59 -0.30 -8.04
CA LEU A 61 -3.23 -1.35 -7.10
C LEU A 61 -4.46 -1.89 -6.37
N ASP A 62 -5.31 -1.00 -5.85
CA ASP A 62 -6.53 -1.39 -5.13
C ASP A 62 -7.53 -2.11 -6.05
N PHE A 63 -7.66 -1.64 -7.29
CA PHE A 63 -8.50 -2.27 -8.29
C PHE A 63 -8.03 -3.69 -8.63
N ILE A 64 -6.73 -3.86 -8.91
CA ILE A 64 -6.15 -5.17 -9.24
C ILE A 64 -6.25 -6.13 -8.06
N VAL A 65 -6.00 -5.68 -6.83
CA VAL A 65 -6.14 -6.53 -5.64
C VAL A 65 -7.59 -6.98 -5.47
N SER A 66 -8.56 -6.11 -5.71
CA SER A 66 -9.98 -6.45 -5.65
C SER A 66 -10.36 -7.48 -6.71
N ASN A 67 -9.92 -7.29 -7.95
CA ASN A 67 -10.13 -8.23 -9.04
C ASN A 67 -9.49 -9.60 -8.77
N ASP A 68 -8.27 -9.62 -8.24
CA ASP A 68 -7.59 -10.87 -7.86
C ASP A 68 -8.39 -11.61 -6.78
N ILE A 69 -8.93 -10.90 -5.79
CA ILE A 69 -9.77 -11.49 -4.73
C ILE A 69 -11.08 -12.03 -5.31
N ASP A 70 -11.73 -11.29 -6.20
CA ASP A 70 -13.00 -11.69 -6.79
C ASP A 70 -12.84 -12.88 -7.73
N ARG A 71 -11.73 -12.97 -8.45
CA ARG A 71 -11.33 -14.17 -9.22
C ARG A 71 -11.13 -15.38 -8.31
N GLU A 72 -10.48 -15.22 -7.16
CA GLU A 72 -10.31 -16.33 -6.20
C GLU A 72 -11.67 -16.79 -5.62
N LYS A 73 -12.60 -15.86 -5.39
CA LYS A 73 -13.97 -16.18 -4.98
C LYS A 73 -14.73 -16.93 -6.08
N SER A 74 -14.62 -16.51 -7.34
CA SER A 74 -15.34 -17.16 -8.46
C SER A 74 -14.84 -18.59 -8.73
N ILE A 75 -13.52 -18.82 -8.59
CA ILE A 75 -12.90 -20.15 -8.70
C ILE A 75 -13.25 -21.05 -7.50
N MET A 76 -13.82 -20.50 -6.42
CA MET A 76 -14.07 -21.19 -5.16
C MET A 76 -12.80 -21.78 -4.53
N SER A 77 -11.68 -21.07 -4.65
CA SER A 77 -10.43 -21.48 -4.01
C SER A 77 -10.56 -21.36 -2.48
N TRP A 78 -9.74 -22.11 -1.73
CA TRP A 78 -9.72 -21.98 -0.26
C TRP A 78 -9.44 -20.55 0.20
N ARG A 79 -8.56 -19.84 -0.51
CA ARG A 79 -8.24 -18.44 -0.25
C ARG A 79 -9.44 -17.53 -0.56
N GLY A 80 -10.13 -17.74 -1.68
CA GLY A 80 -11.36 -17.03 -2.04
C GLY A 80 -12.47 -17.23 -1.02
N TYR A 81 -12.71 -18.49 -0.62
CA TYR A 81 -13.65 -18.85 0.44
C TYR A 81 -13.34 -18.09 1.74
N ARG A 82 -12.07 -18.07 2.16
CA ARG A 82 -11.66 -17.32 3.37
C ARG A 82 -11.89 -15.81 3.23
N HIS A 83 -11.60 -15.23 2.06
CA HIS A 83 -11.90 -13.83 1.77
C HIS A 83 -13.40 -13.53 1.83
N MET A 84 -14.26 -14.41 1.34
CA MET A 84 -15.72 -14.27 1.39
C MET A 84 -16.24 -14.18 2.83
N PHE A 85 -15.71 -15.00 3.74
CA PHE A 85 -16.07 -14.96 5.16
C PHE A 85 -15.29 -13.92 5.98
N GLY A 86 -14.42 -13.12 5.35
CA GLY A 86 -13.58 -12.14 6.04
C GLY A 86 -12.58 -12.78 7.03
N LEU A 87 -12.18 -14.02 6.79
CA LEU A 87 -11.21 -14.75 7.60
C LEU A 87 -9.79 -14.53 7.08
N ARG A 88 -8.81 -14.63 7.98
CA ARG A 88 -7.38 -14.58 7.63
C ARG A 88 -7.02 -15.70 6.65
N VAL A 89 -6.15 -15.46 5.69
CA VAL A 89 -5.93 -16.40 4.55
C VAL A 89 -4.74 -17.34 4.73
N ARG A 90 -3.67 -16.89 5.41
CA ARG A 90 -2.35 -17.57 5.46
C ARG A 90 -2.27 -18.76 6.43
N GLY A 91 -3.38 -19.45 6.71
CA GLY A 91 -3.40 -20.59 7.63
C GLY A 91 -3.19 -20.24 9.12
N GLN A 92 -3.39 -18.98 9.50
CA GLN A 92 -3.27 -18.54 10.88
C GLN A 92 -4.32 -19.23 11.78
N CYS A 93 -3.93 -19.64 13.00
CA CYS A 93 -4.83 -20.24 13.99
C CYS A 93 -5.80 -19.20 14.58
N THR A 94 -7.09 -19.30 14.24
CA THR A 94 -8.14 -18.36 14.65
C THR A 94 -8.78 -18.67 16.00
N ARG A 95 -8.36 -19.74 16.70
CA ARG A 95 -8.87 -20.11 18.04
C ARG A 95 -8.66 -18.99 19.06
N THR A 96 -7.46 -18.41 19.09
CA THR A 96 -7.08 -17.38 20.06
C THR A 96 -6.82 -16.01 19.42
N THR A 97 -6.40 -15.97 18.15
CA THR A 97 -5.96 -14.74 17.48
C THR A 97 -7.03 -14.16 16.55
N GLY A 98 -7.05 -12.82 16.39
CA GLY A 98 -7.98 -12.15 15.46
C GLY A 98 -9.41 -11.98 15.97
N ARG A 99 -9.60 -12.09 17.29
CA ARG A 99 -10.87 -11.79 17.94
C ARG A 99 -11.11 -10.27 17.89
N ARG A 100 -12.30 -9.85 17.46
CA ARG A 100 -12.70 -8.43 17.38
C ARG A 100 -12.89 -7.77 18.75
N ALA A 101 -13.02 -8.56 19.81
CA ALA A 101 -13.03 -8.08 21.18
C ALA A 101 -11.59 -7.88 21.68
N SER A 102 -11.19 -6.62 21.86
CA SER A 102 -9.99 -6.27 22.62
C SER A 102 -10.37 -5.43 23.84
N ALA A 103 -9.76 -5.82 24.97
CA ALA A 103 -9.93 -5.42 26.37
C ALA A 103 -11.24 -5.84 27.06
N VAL A 104 -11.20 -6.97 27.79
CA VAL A 104 -11.96 -7.12 29.05
C VAL A 104 -11.08 -6.47 30.13
N GLY A 105 -11.25 -5.16 30.33
CA GLY A 105 -10.44 -4.35 31.24
C GLY A 105 -10.74 -2.85 31.13
N VAL A 106 -10.09 -2.03 31.95
CA VAL A 106 -10.36 -0.58 32.03
C VAL A 106 -9.77 0.16 30.83
N ARG A 107 -10.62 0.77 30.01
CA ARG A 107 -10.21 1.80 29.04
C ARG A 107 -9.89 3.09 29.78
N LYS A 108 -8.61 3.48 29.83
CA LYS A 108 -8.24 4.86 30.20
C LYS A 108 -8.54 5.76 29.01
N ILE A 109 -9.55 6.60 29.13
CA ILE A 109 -9.80 7.73 28.21
C ILE A 109 -8.56 8.62 28.29
N ALA A 110 -7.95 8.91 27.15
CA ALA A 110 -6.85 9.86 27.06
C ALA A 110 -7.32 11.20 27.66
N GLN A 111 -6.49 11.79 28.55
CA GLN A 111 -6.82 13.03 29.24
C GLN A 111 -7.26 14.11 28.25
N ALA A 112 -8.34 14.82 28.61
CA ALA A 112 -8.87 15.94 27.83
C ALA A 112 -7.77 16.98 27.56
N ALA A 113 -7.74 17.50 26.33
CA ALA A 113 -6.81 18.54 25.91
C ALA A 113 -6.82 19.74 26.88
N PRO A 114 -5.66 20.37 27.16
CA PRO A 114 -5.58 21.51 28.07
C PRO A 114 -6.42 22.67 27.52
N LYS A 115 -7.33 23.19 28.36
CA LYS A 115 -8.13 24.39 28.05
C LYS A 115 -7.18 25.59 27.88
N THR A 116 -7.21 26.23 26.71
CA THR A 116 -6.52 27.51 26.48
C THR A 116 -7.14 28.59 27.37
N LYS A 117 -6.31 29.28 28.16
CA LYS A 117 -6.73 30.45 28.94
C LYS A 117 -7.04 31.60 27.97
N LYS A 118 -8.27 32.11 28.00
CA LYS A 118 -8.59 33.42 27.41
C LYS A 118 -7.85 34.49 28.22
N SER A 119 -6.93 35.21 27.59
CA SER A 119 -6.42 36.49 28.08
C SER A 119 -7.56 37.51 28.01
N GLY A 120 -7.93 38.06 29.16
CA GLY A 120 -8.73 39.27 29.26
C GLY A 120 -7.81 40.50 29.26
N GLU A 121 -8.33 41.56 28.64
CA GLU A 121 -7.83 42.95 28.58
C GLU A 121 -6.51 43.21 27.83
#